data_AF-A0A1W9I5J7-F1
#
_entry.id   AF-A0A1W9I5J7-F1
#
_cell.length_a   1.000
_cell.length_b   1.000
_cell.length_c   1.000
_cell.angle_alpha   90.00
_cell.angle_beta   90.00
_cell.angle_gamma   90.00
#
_symmetry.space_group_name_H-M   'P 1'
#
loop_
_entity.id
_entity.type
_entity.pdbx_description
1 polymer ?
#
loop_
_entity_poly.entity_id
_entity_poly.type
_entity_poly.pdbx_seq_one_letter_code
_entity_poly.pdbx_strand_id
1 'polypeptide(L)' 'MAAINERMTTGTLHIDNRESGIFAEMVAFFRQFIVAAFNPYRPELHYMRGPGPAWRAKHGQPTR' A
#
# COMPACT_ATOMS: atom_id res chain seq x y z
N MET A 1 -52.57 -19.53 -30.81
CA MET A 1 -52.84 -18.39 -29.92
C MET A 1 -51.65 -18.24 -28.99
N ALA A 2 -50.63 -17.48 -29.42
CA ALA A 2 -49.40 -17.28 -28.66
C ALA A 2 -49.67 -16.26 -27.54
N ALA A 3 -49.48 -16.66 -26.29
CA ALA A 3 -49.46 -15.73 -25.16
C ALA A 3 -48.02 -15.25 -24.96
N ILE A 4 -47.72 -14.14 -25.62
CA ILE A 4 -46.62 -13.23 -25.30
C ILE A 4 -47.11 -12.42 -24.11
N ASN A 5 -46.39 -12.44 -22.97
CA ASN A 5 -46.35 -11.45 -21.88
C ASN A 5 -45.82 -12.14 -20.61
N GLU A 6 -44.85 -11.67 -19.84
CA GLU A 6 -44.16 -10.38 -19.77
C GLU A 6 -42.76 -10.66 -19.19
N ARG A 7 -41.75 -10.09 -19.83
CA ARG A 7 -40.41 -10.00 -19.27
C ARG A 7 -40.47 -9.08 -18.05
N MET A 8 -40.59 -9.62 -16.84
CA MET A 8 -40.22 -8.89 -15.63
C MET A 8 -38.69 -8.90 -15.54
N THR A 9 -38.15 -7.88 -16.19
CA THR A 9 -36.80 -7.34 -16.12
C THR A 9 -36.09 -7.68 -14.82
N THR A 10 -35.06 -8.51 -14.94
CA THR A 10 -33.91 -8.56 -14.04
C THR A 10 -33.25 -7.17 -14.05
N GLY A 11 -33.82 -6.24 -13.30
CA GLY A 11 -33.19 -4.98 -12.96
C GLY A 11 -32.17 -5.26 -11.87
N THR A 12 -31.07 -5.92 -12.21
CA THR A 12 -29.83 -5.80 -11.44
C THR A 12 -29.55 -4.30 -11.38
N LEU A 13 -29.67 -3.72 -10.18
CA LEU A 13 -29.24 -2.35 -9.92
C LEU A 13 -27.73 -2.31 -10.15
N HIS A 14 -27.33 -2.12 -11.40
CA HIS A 14 -25.97 -1.75 -11.74
C HIS A 14 -25.83 -0.30 -11.27
N ILE A 15 -25.45 -0.15 -10.01
CA ILE A 15 -24.96 1.12 -9.47
C ILE A 15 -23.69 1.39 -10.26
N ASP A 16 -23.82 2.01 -11.43
CA ASP A 16 -22.69 2.50 -12.21
C ASP A 16 -22.08 3.67 -11.43
N ASN A 17 -21.19 3.31 -10.50
CA ASN A 17 -20.40 4.25 -9.72
C ASN A 17 -19.24 4.79 -10.58
N ARG A 18 -19.54 5.28 -11.78
CA ARG A 18 -18.53 5.70 -12.76
C ARG A 18 -17.81 7.00 -12.35
N GLU A 19 -18.42 7.78 -11.47
CA GLU A 19 -17.83 8.96 -10.81
C GLU A 19 -16.77 8.58 -9.77
N SER A 20 -16.80 7.34 -9.26
CA SER A 20 -15.85 6.90 -8.25
C SER A 20 -14.49 6.52 -8.81
N GLY A 21 -14.29 6.40 -10.12
CA GLY A 21 -13.01 5.95 -10.69
C GLY A 21 -11.81 6.80 -10.26
N ILE A 22 -11.84 8.11 -10.54
CA ILE A 22 -10.71 9.00 -10.25
C ILE A 22 -10.56 9.30 -8.74
N PHE A 23 -11.68 9.44 -8.03
CA PHE A 23 -11.65 9.73 -6.60
C PHE A 23 -11.27 8.49 -5.78
N ALA A 24 -11.71 7.30 -6.19
CA ALA A 24 -11.27 6.06 -5.56
C ALA A 24 -9.79 5.81 -5.82
N GLU A 25 -9.28 6.10 -7.02
CA GLU A 25 -7.85 6.04 -7.31
C GLU A 25 -7.05 7.02 -6.46
N MET A 26 -7.51 8.28 -6.31
CA MET A 26 -6.88 9.23 -5.39
C MET A 26 -6.88 8.74 -3.95
N VAL A 27 -8.01 8.25 -3.44
CA VAL A 27 -8.10 7.72 -2.07
C VAL A 27 -7.18 6.50 -1.89
N ALA A 28 -7.09 5.61 -2.88
CA ALA A 28 -6.20 4.47 -2.86
C ALA A 28 -4.72 4.91 -2.83
N PHE A 29 -4.36 5.93 -3.60
CA PHE A 29 -3.04 6.55 -3.57
C PHE A 29 -2.72 7.16 -2.20
N PHE A 30 -3.61 8.00 -1.65
CA PHE A 30 -3.40 8.65 -0.36
C PHE A 30 -3.27 7.63 0.79
N ARG A 31 -4.02 6.52 0.75
CA ARG A 31 -3.87 5.43 1.73
C ARG A 31 -2.47 4.83 1.71
N GLN A 32 -1.93 4.54 0.53
CA GLN A 32 -0.57 4.00 0.38
C GLN A 32 0.49 5.04 0.77
N PHE A 33 0.28 6.30 0.39
CA PHE A 33 1.16 7.41 0.72
C PHE A 33 1.28 7.63 2.23
N ILE A 34 0.17 7.66 2.97
CA ILE A 34 0.18 7.83 4.43
C ILE A 34 0.95 6.69 5.10
N VAL A 35 0.74 5.45 4.67
CA VAL A 35 1.49 4.30 5.22
C VAL A 35 2.99 4.43 4.94
N ALA A 36 3.39 4.87 3.74
CA ALA A 36 4.80 5.03 3.40
C ALA A 36 5.44 6.25 4.10
N ALA A 37 4.73 7.38 4.16
CA ALA A 37 5.21 8.65 4.70
C ALA A 37 5.31 8.61 6.23
N PHE A 38 4.36 7.95 6.89
CA PHE A 38 4.32 7.80 8.34
C PHE A 38 4.76 6.41 8.80
N ASN A 39 5.42 5.63 7.94
CA ASN A 39 6.07 4.40 8.39
C ASN A 39 7.14 4.81 9.41
N PRO A 40 7.01 4.42 10.69
CA PRO A 40 8.00 4.77 11.69
C PRO A 40 9.34 4.23 11.20
N TYR A 41 10.27 5.14 10.91
CA TYR A 41 11.65 4.74 10.68
C TYR A 41 12.07 3.93 11.90
N ARG A 42 12.34 2.64 11.69
CA ARG A 42 12.78 1.70 12.72
C ARG A 42 14.31 1.65 12.66
N PRO A 43 15.01 2.58 13.34
CA PRO A 43 16.47 2.61 13.38
C PRO A 43 17.02 1.30 13.98
N GLU A 44 16.26 0.58 14.80
CA GLU A 44 16.61 -0.73 15.36
C GLU A 44 16.98 -1.80 14.31
N LEU A 45 16.48 -1.71 13.07
CA LEU A 45 16.90 -2.58 11.96
C LEU A 45 18.21 -2.12 11.29
N HIS A 46 18.57 -0.86 11.46
CA HIS A 46 19.72 -0.22 10.82
C HIS A 46 20.94 -0.11 11.76
N TYR A 47 20.72 -0.14 13.08
CA TYR A 47 21.76 -0.02 14.10
C TYR A 47 22.40 -1.33 14.54
N MET A 48 21.94 -2.47 14.02
CA MET A 48 22.59 -3.77 14.26
C MET A 48 23.70 -4.07 13.22
N ARG A 49 24.09 -3.08 12.39
CA ARG A 49 25.40 -3.13 11.73
C ARG A 49 26.38 -2.50 12.70
N GLY A 50 27.03 -3.35 13.50
CA GLY A 50 28.12 -2.95 14.39
C GLY A 50 29.18 -2.11 13.65
N PRO A 51 30.12 -1.51 14.39
CA PRO A 51 31.04 -0.52 13.84
C PRO A 51 31.64 -0.97 12.51
N GLY A 52 31.38 -0.18 11.46
CA GLY A 52 31.80 -0.50 10.11
C GLY A 52 33.33 -0.61 9.99
N PRO A 53 33.85 -1.15 8.87
CA PRO A 53 35.29 -1.30 8.65
C PRO A 53 36.09 0.00 8.90
N ALA A 54 35.51 1.16 8.56
CA ALA A 54 36.10 2.47 8.79
C ALA A 54 36.25 2.84 10.28
N TRP A 55 35.40 2.31 11.17
CA TRP A 55 35.52 2.50 12.61
C TRP A 55 36.63 1.62 13.19
N ARG A 56 36.72 0.36 12.74
CA ARG A 56 37.78 -0.58 13.15
C ARG A 56 39.18 -0.13 12.72
N ALA A 57 39.29 0.51 11.56
CA ALA A 57 40.55 1.12 11.10
C ALA A 57 41.06 2.22 12.05
N LYS A 58 40.16 2.89 12.78
CA LYS A 58 40.49 3.99 13.70
C LYS A 58 40.76 3.54 15.15
N HIS A 59 40.16 2.43 15.59
CA HIS A 59 40.15 2.03 17.01
C HIS A 59 40.91 0.72 17.28
N GLY A 60 41.53 0.14 16.26
CA GLY A 60 42.30 -1.10 16.37
C GLY A 60 41.40 -2.33 16.42
N GLN A 61 41.85 -3.42 15.81
CA GLN A 61 41.26 -4.72 16.13
C GLN A 61 41.65 -5.06 17.57
N PRO A 62 40.73 -5.63 18.37
CA PRO A 62 41.12 -6.15 19.68
C PRO A 62 42.23 -7.17 19.44
N THR A 63 43.43 -6.83 19.93
CA THR A 63 44.58 -7.73 19.93
C THR A 63 44.15 -9.03 20.58
N ARG A 64 44.26 -10.12 19.82
CA ARG A 64 44.01 -11.48 20.28
C ARG A 64 45.22 -12.00 21.03
#